data_AF-A0A970US75-F1
#
_entry.id   AF-A0A970US75-F1
#
_cell.length_a   1.000
_cell.length_b   1.000
_cell.length_c   1.000
_cell.angle_alpha   90.00
_cell.angle_beta   90.00
_cell.angle_gamma   90.00
#
_symmetry.space_group_name_H-M   'P 1'
#
loop_
_entity.id
_entity.type
_entity.pdbx_description
1 polymer ?
#
loop_
_entity_poly.entity_id
_entity_poly.type
_entity_poly.pdbx_seq_one_letter_code
_entity_poly.pdbx_strand_id
1 'polypeptide(L)'
;MSSYLLKKKYIWFSILVIIALLNLWSCEKSIDIELHETKPKIKAFGLFELGNPVNLSLAFTSSMTDEVLEHPINGANISLFQANQLVGQFTPSGVGQYLSDFTDYSPGDTLSFKTKLDDRLVSSTTVIPYPLNDVSIALDTVPKTRPAEQFVLEFTISFQDQSDVTNYYVVELWLRAIADQSTS
;
A
#
# COMPACT_ATOMS: atom_id res chain seq x y z
N MET A 1 18.92 76.14 -6.23
CA MET A 1 18.76 75.15 -5.13
C MET A 1 17.33 74.59 -5.01
N SER A 2 16.28 75.29 -5.47
CA SER A 2 14.87 74.87 -5.39
C SER A 2 14.47 73.67 -6.30
N SER A 3 15.09 73.52 -7.48
CA SER A 3 14.71 72.46 -8.43
C SER A 3 15.13 71.03 -8.03
N TYR A 4 16.18 70.88 -7.20
CA TYR A 4 16.66 69.58 -6.75
C TYR A 4 15.73 68.93 -5.71
N LEU A 5 15.08 69.74 -4.86
CA LEU A 5 14.14 69.25 -3.84
C LEU A 5 12.84 68.74 -4.47
N LEU A 6 12.37 69.40 -5.53
CA LEU A 6 11.20 68.95 -6.29
C LEU A 6 11.47 67.61 -6.99
N LYS A 7 12.60 67.46 -7.67
CA LYS A 7 12.98 66.19 -8.33
C LYS A 7 13.11 65.03 -7.34
N LYS A 8 13.63 65.27 -6.13
CA LYS A 8 13.72 64.26 -5.07
C LYS A 8 12.33 63.79 -4.62
N LYS A 9 11.36 64.70 -4.44
CA LYS A 9 9.98 64.32 -4.06
C LYS A 9 9.28 63.47 -5.11
N TYR A 10 9.48 63.75 -6.40
CA TYR A 10 8.92 62.93 -7.48
C TYR A 10 9.49 61.50 -7.53
N ILE A 11 10.78 61.33 -7.22
CA ILE A 11 11.43 60.00 -7.16
C ILE A 11 10.84 59.18 -6.00
N TRP A 12 10.73 59.77 -4.80
CA TRP A 12 10.14 59.09 -3.65
C TRP A 12 8.66 58.72 -3.87
N PHE A 13 7.88 59.60 -4.50
CA PHE A 13 6.50 59.31 -4.86
C PHE A 13 6.40 58.15 -5.86
N SER A 14 7.27 58.13 -6.87
CA SER A 14 7.30 57.04 -7.87
C SER A 14 7.66 55.69 -7.24
N ILE A 15 8.61 55.67 -6.31
CA ILE A 15 8.99 54.44 -5.57
C ILE A 15 7.81 53.93 -4.74
N LEU A 16 7.07 54.83 -4.06
CA LEU A 16 5.91 54.45 -3.25
C LEU A 16 4.79 53.85 -4.11
N VAL A 17 4.55 54.42 -5.30
CA VAL A 17 3.56 53.90 -6.26
C VAL A 17 3.96 52.53 -6.79
N ILE A 18 5.25 52.31 -7.10
CA ILE A 18 5.75 51.01 -7.56
C ILE A 18 5.59 49.94 -6.47
N ILE A 19 5.90 50.27 -5.21
CA ILE A 19 5.74 49.35 -4.07
C ILE A 19 4.25 49.01 -3.85
N ALA A 20 3.35 49.99 -3.96
CA ALA A 20 1.91 49.74 -3.86
C ALA A 20 1.40 48.83 -4.99
N LEU A 21 1.90 49.01 -6.22
CA LEU A 21 1.53 48.18 -7.37
C LEU A 21 2.04 46.74 -7.26
N LEU A 22 3.21 46.52 -6.64
CA LEU A 22 3.76 45.18 -6.42
C LEU A 22 2.92 44.34 -5.44
N ASN A 23 2.21 44.98 -4.50
CA ASN A 23 1.34 44.26 -3.56
C ASN A 23 0.02 43.78 -4.20
N LEU A 24 -0.42 44.40 -5.30
CA LEU A 24 -1.63 44.02 -6.02
C LEU A 24 -1.43 42.78 -6.92
N TRP A 25 -0.19 42.32 -7.11
CA TRP A 25 0.14 41.12 -7.88
C TRP A 25 0.23 39.84 -7.03
N SER A 26 0.03 39.93 -5.72
CA SER A 26 -0.13 38.75 -4.86
C SER A 26 -1.56 38.19 -4.99
N CYS A 27 -1.94 37.77 -6.19
CA CYS A 27 -3.08 36.88 -6.36
C CYS A 27 -2.70 35.53 -5.75
N GLU A 28 -3.08 35.31 -4.49
CA GLU A 28 -3.09 33.98 -3.91
C GLU A 28 -4.03 33.13 -4.75
N LYS A 29 -3.48 32.22 -5.55
CA LYS A 29 -4.26 31.25 -6.30
C LYS A 29 -4.77 30.22 -5.29
N SER A 30 -5.94 30.46 -4.71
CA SER A 30 -6.65 29.44 -3.95
C SER A 30 -7.02 28.32 -4.90
N ILE A 31 -6.31 27.20 -4.80
CA ILE A 31 -6.69 25.96 -5.47
C ILE A 31 -7.70 25.31 -4.54
N ASP A 32 -8.98 25.55 -4.79
CA ASP A 32 -10.03 24.77 -4.14
C ASP A 32 -9.94 23.35 -4.68
N ILE A 33 -9.39 22.46 -3.87
CA ILE A 33 -9.39 21.02 -4.16
C ILE A 33 -10.77 20.50 -3.79
N GLU A 34 -11.67 20.47 -4.78
CA GLU A 34 -12.95 19.76 -4.64
C GLU A 34 -12.67 18.25 -4.56
N LEU A 35 -12.48 17.74 -3.34
CA LEU A 35 -12.45 16.30 -3.08
C LEU A 35 -13.87 15.77 -3.27
N HIS A 36 -14.18 15.26 -4.46
CA HIS A 36 -15.44 14.58 -4.69
C HIS A 36 -15.51 13.32 -3.81
N GLU A 37 -16.48 13.27 -2.90
CA GLU A 37 -16.77 12.06 -2.14
C GLU A 37 -17.14 10.92 -3.08
N THR A 38 -16.19 10.03 -3.34
CA THR A 38 -16.46 8.79 -4.07
C THR A 38 -17.10 7.79 -3.15
N LYS A 39 -18.21 7.18 -3.61
CA LYS A 39 -18.87 6.09 -2.89
C LYS A 39 -17.87 4.97 -2.56
N PRO A 40 -17.91 4.41 -1.33
CA PRO A 40 -17.12 3.25 -0.93
C PRO A 40 -17.19 2.12 -1.97
N LYS A 41 -16.04 1.58 -2.33
CA LYS A 41 -15.89 0.42 -3.22
C LYS A 41 -15.63 -0.83 -2.39
N ILE A 42 -15.94 -1.99 -2.93
CA ILE A 42 -15.66 -3.26 -2.26
C ILE A 42 -14.20 -3.64 -2.55
N LYS A 43 -13.44 -3.87 -1.48
CA LYS A 43 -12.08 -4.39 -1.50
C LYS A 43 -12.11 -5.83 -1.02
N ALA A 44 -11.50 -6.71 -1.79
CA ALA A 44 -11.30 -8.10 -1.44
C ALA A 44 -9.82 -8.42 -1.57
N PHE A 45 -9.23 -8.94 -0.51
CA PHE A 45 -7.81 -9.28 -0.45
C PHE A 45 -7.66 -10.72 0.01
N GLY A 46 -7.01 -11.56 -0.80
CA GLY A 46 -6.76 -12.95 -0.46
C GLY A 46 -5.28 -13.25 -0.47
N LEU A 47 -4.84 -14.08 0.48
CA LEU A 47 -3.49 -14.63 0.51
C LEU A 47 -3.58 -16.13 0.20
N PHE A 48 -2.81 -16.57 -0.79
CA PHE A 48 -2.74 -17.95 -1.23
C PHE A 48 -1.36 -18.50 -0.91
N GLU A 49 -1.30 -19.59 -0.16
CA GLU A 49 -0.07 -20.26 0.22
C GLU A 49 -0.26 -21.75 0.00
N LEU A 50 0.56 -22.34 -0.88
CA LEU A 50 0.39 -23.72 -1.31
C LEU A 50 0.31 -24.68 -0.12
N GLY A 51 -0.71 -25.54 -0.12
CA GLY A 51 -0.97 -26.50 0.96
C GLY A 51 -1.70 -25.93 2.17
N ASN A 52 -1.92 -24.61 2.23
CA ASN A 52 -2.70 -23.97 3.28
C ASN A 52 -4.11 -23.59 2.81
N PRO A 53 -5.09 -23.54 3.74
CA PRO A 53 -6.42 -23.00 3.49
C PRO A 53 -6.37 -21.59 2.89
N VAL A 54 -7.34 -21.28 2.04
CA VAL A 54 -7.42 -19.96 1.41
C VAL A 54 -8.03 -18.95 2.38
N ASN A 55 -7.30 -17.87 2.63
CA ASN A 55 -7.75 -16.74 3.44
C ASN A 55 -8.24 -15.60 2.56
N LEU A 56 -9.36 -14.98 2.95
CA LEU A 56 -9.94 -13.84 2.26
C LEU A 56 -10.42 -12.78 3.26
N SER A 57 -10.00 -11.55 3.05
CA SER A 57 -10.49 -10.36 3.73
C SER A 57 -11.41 -9.57 2.82
N LEU A 58 -12.55 -9.13 3.35
CA LEU A 58 -13.58 -8.38 2.62
C LEU A 58 -13.97 -7.12 3.38
N ALA A 59 -13.84 -5.96 2.75
CA ALA A 59 -14.12 -4.67 3.35
C ALA A 59 -14.64 -3.66 2.30
N PHE A 60 -15.30 -2.60 2.73
CA PHE A 60 -15.46 -1.40 1.92
C PHE A 60 -14.26 -0.47 2.10
N THR A 61 -13.84 0.17 1.01
CA THR A 61 -12.86 1.26 1.03
C THR A 61 -13.48 2.48 1.68
N SER A 62 -12.72 3.18 2.51
CA SER A 62 -13.17 4.44 3.10
C SER A 62 -12.83 5.65 2.23
N SER A 63 -13.51 6.77 2.48
CA SER A 63 -13.15 8.09 1.94
C SER A 63 -11.85 8.58 2.56
N MET A 64 -11.15 9.50 1.90
CA MET A 64 -9.96 10.15 2.47
C MET A 64 -10.27 10.98 3.72
N THR A 65 -11.53 11.35 3.92
CA THR A 65 -12.02 12.13 5.05
C THR A 65 -12.51 11.28 6.21
N ASP A 66 -12.60 9.96 6.04
CA ASP A 66 -13.10 9.06 7.07
C ASP A 66 -12.03 8.78 8.13
N GLU A 67 -12.41 8.78 9.41
CA GLU A 67 -11.51 8.43 10.51
C GLU A 67 -11.15 6.93 10.53
N VAL A 68 -11.98 6.09 9.92
CA VAL A 68 -11.82 4.64 9.88
C VAL A 68 -11.33 4.23 8.49
N LEU A 69 -10.18 3.56 8.43
CA LEU A 69 -9.51 3.20 7.17
C LEU A 69 -10.26 2.14 6.35
N GLU A 70 -11.00 1.24 7.00
CA GLU A 70 -11.73 0.15 6.33
C GLU A 70 -13.00 -0.24 7.10
N HIS A 71 -14.07 -0.55 6.36
CA HIS A 71 -15.30 -1.08 6.93
C HIS A 71 -15.49 -2.56 6.58
N PRO A 72 -15.22 -3.49 7.51
CA PRO A 72 -15.25 -4.92 7.24
C PRO A 72 -16.67 -5.41 6.88
N ILE A 73 -16.76 -6.29 5.88
CA ILE A 73 -18.01 -6.87 5.41
C ILE A 73 -18.19 -8.25 6.05
N ASN A 74 -19.22 -8.38 6.90
CA ASN A 74 -19.54 -9.62 7.61
C ASN A 74 -20.76 -10.33 7.00
N GLY A 75 -20.83 -11.65 7.16
CA GLY A 75 -22.00 -12.45 6.75
C GLY A 75 -22.14 -12.66 5.24
N ALA A 76 -21.10 -12.39 4.46
CA ALA A 76 -21.12 -12.64 3.02
C ALA A 76 -21.11 -14.15 2.72
N ASN A 77 -21.92 -14.58 1.76
CA ASN A 77 -21.86 -15.94 1.23
C ASN A 77 -20.89 -15.95 0.05
N ILE A 78 -19.69 -16.50 0.25
CA ILE A 78 -18.59 -16.44 -0.72
C ILE A 78 -18.30 -17.85 -1.22
N SER A 79 -18.36 -18.04 -2.52
CA SER A 79 -18.04 -19.29 -3.21
C SER A 79 -16.67 -19.20 -3.87
N LEU A 80 -15.86 -20.25 -3.75
CA LEU A 80 -14.54 -20.39 -4.36
C LEU A 80 -14.63 -21.29 -5.59
N PHE A 81 -13.99 -20.87 -6.67
CA PHE A 81 -13.96 -21.58 -7.94
C PHE A 81 -12.53 -21.76 -8.43
N GLN A 82 -12.23 -22.92 -8.99
CA GLN A 82 -11.01 -23.22 -9.75
C GLN A 82 -11.42 -23.54 -11.18
N ALA A 83 -10.85 -22.87 -12.18
CA ALA A 83 -11.22 -23.04 -13.59
C ALA A 83 -12.75 -23.02 -13.85
N ASN A 84 -13.46 -22.08 -13.20
CA ASN A 84 -14.93 -21.92 -13.22
C ASN A 84 -15.76 -23.04 -12.57
N GLN A 85 -15.14 -24.06 -11.97
CA GLN A 85 -15.83 -25.09 -11.20
C GLN A 85 -15.88 -24.72 -9.72
N LEU A 86 -17.03 -24.90 -9.07
CA LEU A 86 -17.17 -24.65 -7.63
C LEU A 86 -16.35 -25.68 -6.87
N VAL A 87 -15.33 -25.24 -6.13
CA VAL A 87 -14.42 -26.10 -5.36
C VAL A 87 -14.59 -25.96 -3.86
N GLY A 88 -15.22 -24.87 -3.41
CA GLY A 88 -15.44 -24.65 -1.98
C GLY A 88 -16.31 -23.44 -1.69
N GLN A 89 -16.58 -23.24 -0.42
CA GLN A 89 -17.17 -22.02 0.13
C GLN A 89 -16.25 -21.48 1.21
N PHE A 90 -16.33 -20.18 1.45
CA PHE A 90 -15.67 -19.60 2.60
C PHE A 90 -16.62 -19.54 3.80
N THR A 91 -16.07 -19.77 4.98
CA THR A 91 -16.73 -19.61 6.27
C THR A 91 -16.15 -18.39 7.01
N PRO A 92 -16.96 -17.64 7.76
CA PRO A 92 -16.45 -16.53 8.57
C PRO A 92 -15.45 -17.01 9.62
N SER A 93 -14.25 -16.42 9.64
CA SER A 93 -13.20 -16.72 10.63
C SER A 93 -12.89 -15.55 11.57
N GLY A 94 -13.39 -14.36 11.23
CA GLY A 94 -13.23 -13.14 12.03
C GLY A 94 -13.98 -11.95 11.41
N VAL A 95 -13.76 -10.75 11.96
CA VAL A 95 -14.39 -9.53 11.46
C VAL A 95 -13.86 -9.20 10.07
N GLY A 96 -14.72 -9.34 9.05
CA GLY A 96 -14.35 -9.18 7.64
C GLY A 96 -13.38 -10.25 7.11
N GLN A 97 -13.17 -11.34 7.85
CA GLN A 97 -12.23 -12.41 7.51
C GLN A 97 -12.97 -13.72 7.25
N TYR A 98 -12.53 -14.42 6.23
CA TYR A 98 -13.16 -15.62 5.70
C TYR A 98 -12.10 -16.67 5.36
N LEU A 99 -12.42 -17.94 5.62
CA LEU A 99 -11.53 -19.09 5.43
C LEU A 99 -12.21 -20.16 4.58
N SER A 100 -11.50 -20.71 3.60
CA SER A 100 -11.93 -21.91 2.88
C SER A 100 -10.94 -23.05 3.12
N ASP A 101 -11.45 -24.23 3.49
CA ASP A 101 -10.64 -25.45 3.73
C ASP A 101 -10.08 -26.05 2.43
N PHE A 102 -10.31 -25.42 1.28
CA PHE A 102 -9.77 -25.84 0.00
C PHE A 102 -8.25 -25.61 -0.04
N THR A 103 -7.49 -26.69 -0.25
CA THR A 103 -6.02 -26.68 -0.30
C THR A 103 -5.45 -27.25 -1.60
N ASP A 104 -6.31 -27.80 -2.48
CA ASP A 104 -5.90 -28.52 -3.69
C ASP A 104 -5.73 -27.59 -4.90
N TYR A 105 -4.75 -26.68 -4.80
CA TYR A 105 -4.36 -25.77 -5.87
C TYR A 105 -2.84 -25.76 -6.07
N SER A 106 -2.44 -25.50 -7.31
CA SER A 106 -1.05 -25.51 -7.77
C SER A 106 -0.68 -24.21 -8.49
N PRO A 107 0.62 -23.89 -8.61
CA PRO A 107 1.08 -22.81 -9.48
C PRO A 107 0.52 -22.90 -10.90
N GLY A 108 0.04 -21.78 -11.42
CA GLY A 108 -0.65 -21.66 -12.70
C GLY A 108 -2.17 -21.83 -12.63
N ASP A 109 -2.72 -22.32 -11.51
CA ASP A 109 -4.17 -22.44 -11.36
C ASP A 109 -4.84 -21.07 -11.33
N THR A 110 -6.01 -20.99 -11.96
CA THR A 110 -6.88 -19.81 -11.89
C THR A 110 -7.93 -20.01 -10.80
N LEU A 111 -7.82 -19.25 -9.73
CA LEU A 111 -8.80 -19.20 -8.67
C LEU A 111 -9.66 -17.94 -8.79
N SER A 112 -10.95 -18.09 -8.54
CA SER A 112 -11.88 -16.96 -8.48
C SER A 112 -12.84 -17.13 -7.33
N PHE A 113 -13.24 -16.02 -6.72
CA PHE A 113 -14.34 -16.04 -5.76
C PHE A 113 -15.53 -15.26 -6.32
N LYS A 114 -16.73 -15.64 -5.89
CA LYS A 114 -17.96 -14.92 -6.20
C LYS A 114 -18.78 -14.78 -4.93
N THR A 115 -19.32 -13.59 -4.72
CA THR A 115 -20.27 -13.33 -3.63
C THR A 115 -21.35 -12.37 -4.12
N LYS A 116 -22.54 -12.47 -3.51
CA LYS A 116 -23.60 -11.50 -3.70
C LYS A 116 -23.65 -10.61 -2.47
N LEU A 117 -23.41 -9.32 -2.66
CA LEU A 117 -23.55 -8.30 -1.62
C LEU A 117 -24.67 -7.36 -2.04
N ASP A 118 -25.69 -7.27 -1.20
CA ASP A 118 -26.97 -6.64 -1.52
C ASP A 118 -27.56 -7.24 -2.81
N ASP A 119 -27.64 -6.45 -3.89
CA ASP A 119 -28.08 -6.87 -5.23
C ASP A 119 -26.96 -6.89 -6.27
N ARG A 120 -25.70 -6.85 -5.84
CA ARG A 120 -24.54 -6.83 -6.73
C ARG A 120 -23.76 -8.12 -6.64
N LEU A 121 -23.44 -8.69 -7.80
CA LEU A 121 -22.47 -9.76 -7.91
C LEU A 121 -21.07 -9.15 -7.83
N VAL A 122 -20.26 -9.64 -6.90
CA VAL A 122 -18.85 -9.27 -6.76
C VAL A 122 -18.03 -10.50 -7.05
N SER A 123 -17.03 -10.35 -7.90
CA SER A 123 -16.10 -11.42 -8.22
C SER A 123 -14.70 -10.88 -8.44
N SER A 124 -13.70 -11.65 -8.02
CA SER A 124 -12.32 -11.43 -8.44
C SER A 124 -11.73 -12.76 -8.89
N THR A 125 -10.71 -12.67 -9.73
CA THR A 125 -9.97 -13.81 -10.29
C THR A 125 -8.49 -13.52 -10.19
N THR A 126 -7.72 -14.52 -9.81
CA THR A 126 -6.27 -14.47 -9.77
C THR A 126 -5.70 -15.77 -10.32
N VAL A 127 -4.46 -15.69 -10.79
CA VAL A 127 -3.66 -16.86 -11.14
C VAL A 127 -2.64 -17.07 -10.04
N ILE A 128 -2.50 -18.29 -9.56
CA ILE A 128 -1.48 -18.64 -8.57
C ILE A 128 -0.11 -18.49 -9.26
N PRO A 129 0.76 -17.57 -8.80
CA PRO A 129 2.04 -17.34 -9.45
C PRO A 129 2.95 -18.57 -9.30
N TYR A 130 3.83 -18.77 -10.27
CA TYR A 130 4.93 -19.72 -10.11
C TYR A 130 5.91 -19.20 -9.06
N PRO A 131 6.43 -20.09 -8.19
CA PRO A 131 7.52 -19.71 -7.30
C PRO A 131 8.70 -19.22 -8.14
N LEU A 132 9.46 -18.27 -7.59
CA LEU A 132 10.66 -17.79 -8.27
C LEU A 132 11.66 -18.95 -8.40
N ASN A 133 12.16 -19.14 -9.61
CA ASN A 133 13.32 -19.97 -9.84
C ASN A 133 14.55 -19.19 -9.35
N ASP A 134 15.50 -19.87 -8.72
CA ASP A 134 16.81 -19.33 -8.36
C ASP A 134 16.80 -18.10 -7.41
N VAL A 135 16.09 -18.22 -6.28
CA VAL A 135 16.27 -17.27 -5.16
C VAL A 135 17.51 -17.66 -4.38
N SER A 136 18.46 -16.74 -4.24
CA SER A 136 19.62 -16.88 -3.37
C SER A 136 19.61 -15.79 -2.30
N ILE A 137 19.77 -16.23 -1.04
CA ILE A 137 19.87 -15.35 0.11
C ILE A 137 21.27 -15.56 0.68
N ALA A 138 22.10 -14.53 0.61
CA ALA A 138 23.41 -14.51 1.24
C ALA A 138 23.33 -13.63 2.48
N LEU A 139 23.56 -14.23 3.65
CA LEU A 139 23.70 -13.51 4.90
C LEU A 139 25.19 -13.33 5.17
N ASP A 140 25.64 -12.08 5.25
CA ASP A 140 27.00 -11.75 5.64
C ASP A 140 26.99 -11.07 7.02
N THR A 141 27.29 -11.87 8.03
CA THR A 141 27.53 -11.39 9.39
C THR A 141 28.97 -10.92 9.53
N VAL A 142 29.35 -9.84 8.83
CA VAL A 142 30.63 -9.17 9.16
C VAL A 142 30.43 -8.36 10.43
N PRO A 143 31.13 -8.64 11.54
CA PRO A 143 31.25 -7.68 12.63
C PRO A 143 32.05 -6.47 12.12
N LYS A 144 31.37 -5.51 11.49
CA LYS A 144 31.98 -4.23 11.13
C LYS A 144 32.21 -3.47 12.43
N THR A 145 33.46 -3.39 12.85
CA THR A 145 33.89 -2.54 13.97
C THR A 145 33.71 -1.07 13.57
N ARG A 146 32.48 -0.57 13.63
CA ARG A 146 32.24 0.87 13.70
C ARG A 146 32.76 1.36 15.05
N PRO A 147 33.20 2.62 15.17
CA PRO A 147 33.57 3.20 16.47
C PRO A 147 32.31 3.38 17.32
N ALA A 148 31.79 2.28 17.91
CA ALA A 148 30.72 2.21 18.93
C ALA A 148 30.22 0.76 19.23
N GLU A 149 30.97 -0.32 18.97
CA GLU A 149 30.55 -1.71 19.30
C GLU A 149 29.20 -2.18 18.71
N GLN A 150 28.77 -1.61 17.58
CA GLN A 150 27.52 -2.00 16.92
C GLN A 150 27.72 -3.23 16.02
N PHE A 151 26.95 -4.29 16.25
CA PHE A 151 26.81 -5.40 15.32
C PHE A 151 26.04 -4.93 14.08
N VAL A 152 26.64 -5.08 12.90
CA VAL A 152 25.99 -4.81 11.62
C VAL A 152 25.67 -6.15 10.96
N LEU A 153 24.39 -6.38 10.66
CA LEU A 153 23.95 -7.50 9.86
C LEU A 153 23.79 -7.04 8.41
N GLU A 154 24.60 -7.58 7.51
CA GLU A 154 24.47 -7.33 6.08
C GLU A 154 23.82 -8.55 5.44
N PHE A 155 22.77 -8.34 4.65
CA PHE A 155 22.13 -9.41 3.90
C PHE A 155 21.95 -8.95 2.46
N THR A 156 22.25 -9.87 1.54
CA THR A 156 22.05 -9.69 0.10
C THR A 156 21.03 -10.73 -0.35
N ILE A 157 19.93 -10.25 -0.92
CA ILE A 157 18.91 -11.10 -1.54
C ILE A 157 19.05 -10.90 -3.04
N SER A 158 19.27 -11.99 -3.78
CA SER A 158 19.37 -11.98 -5.24
C SER A 158 18.37 -13.00 -5.80
N PHE A 159 17.53 -12.54 -6.71
CA PHE A 159 16.61 -13.38 -7.48
C PHE A 159 16.56 -12.88 -8.91
N GLN A 160 16.20 -13.76 -9.84
CA GLN A 160 16.05 -13.42 -11.25
C GLN A 160 14.58 -13.16 -11.56
N ASP A 161 14.26 -11.92 -11.94
CA ASP A 161 12.93 -11.55 -12.42
C ASP A 161 12.76 -11.92 -13.89
N GLN A 162 11.56 -12.39 -14.26
CA GLN A 162 11.22 -12.70 -15.65
C GLN A 162 10.79 -11.42 -16.37
N SER A 163 11.51 -11.05 -17.43
CA SER A 163 11.32 -9.76 -18.12
C SER A 163 9.94 -9.56 -18.75
N ASP A 164 9.17 -10.64 -18.95
CA ASP A 164 7.86 -10.67 -19.58
C ASP A 164 6.69 -10.67 -18.59
N VAL A 165 6.96 -10.71 -17.29
CA VAL A 165 5.93 -10.73 -16.24
C VAL A 165 6.14 -9.56 -15.28
N THR A 166 5.09 -8.78 -15.03
CA THR A 166 5.14 -7.76 -13.96
C THR A 166 5.00 -8.45 -12.61
N ASN A 167 6.10 -8.58 -11.88
CA ASN A 167 6.14 -9.17 -10.56
C ASN A 167 6.26 -8.11 -9.47
N TYR A 168 5.68 -8.40 -8.29
CA TYR A 168 5.83 -7.59 -7.09
C TYR A 168 6.35 -8.48 -5.97
N TYR A 169 7.39 -8.01 -5.29
CA TYR A 169 8.10 -8.78 -4.27
C TYR A 169 8.00 -8.10 -2.91
N VAL A 170 7.73 -8.90 -1.88
CA VAL A 170 7.77 -8.47 -0.48
C VAL A 170 8.92 -9.22 0.20
N VAL A 171 9.79 -8.47 0.87
CA VAL A 171 10.86 -9.03 1.70
C VAL A 171 10.50 -8.78 3.16
N GLU A 172 10.30 -9.85 3.91
CA GLU A 172 10.07 -9.80 5.35
C GLU A 172 11.29 -10.34 6.10
N LEU A 173 11.82 -9.54 7.04
CA LEU A 173 12.94 -9.92 7.88
C LEU A 173 12.46 -10.10 9.33
N TRP A 174 12.63 -11.29 9.86
CA TRP A 174 12.30 -11.62 11.25
C TRP A 174 13.57 -11.69 12.10
N LEU A 175 13.77 -10.70 12.97
CA LEU A 175 14.88 -10.68 13.92
C LEU A 175 14.44 -11.29 15.25
N ARG A 176 15.03 -12.42 15.63
CA ARG A 176 14.83 -13.01 16.97
C ARG A 176 16.02 -12.66 17.84
N ALA A 177 15.86 -11.69 18.74
CA ALA A 177 16.82 -11.48 19.81
C ALA A 177 16.76 -12.67 20.78
N ILE A 178 17.84 -13.46 20.84
CA ILE A 178 18.03 -14.43 21.90
C ILE A 178 18.55 -13.62 23.09
N ALA A 179 17.71 -13.40 24.10
CA ALA A 179 18.16 -12.82 25.35
C ALA A 179 19.21 -13.76 25.95
N ASP A 180 20.45 -13.27 26.07
CA ASP A 180 21.52 -14.01 26.72
C ASP A 180 21.13 -14.17 28.20
N GLN A 181 20.72 -15.38 28.58
CA GLN A 181 20.48 -15.77 29.97
C GLN A 181 21.84 -16.13 30.61
N SER A 182 22.85 -15.27 30.45
CA SER A 182 24.12 -15.39 31.15
C SER A 182 24.03 -14.68 32.50
N THR A 183 23.49 -15.43 33.46
CA THR A 183 23.93 -15.53 34.86
C THR A 183 23.92 -14.31 35.79
N SER A 184 23.11 -14.46 36.85
CA SER A 184 23.37 -14.26 38.29
C SER A 184 23.74 -12.88 38.83
#